data_AF-A0A8D0HP10-F1
#
_entry.id   AF-A0A8D0HP10-F1
#
_cell.length_a   1.000
_cell.length_b   1.000
_cell.length_c   1.000
_cell.angle_alpha   90.00
_cell.angle_beta   90.00
_cell.angle_gamma   90.00
#
_symmetry.space_group_name_H-M   'P 1'
#
loop_
_entity.id
_entity.type
_entity.pdbx_description
1 polymer ?
#
loop_
_entity_poly.entity_id
_entity_poly.type
_entity_poly.pdbx_seq_one_letter_code
_entity_poly.pdbx_strand_id
1 'polypeptide(L)'
;GHLSPQIIKCRSPELETFSCHWSTGDFHSLSAPEAVQLLYMKRKDEWKECPDYITAGENSCYFNTSYTSVWIPYCVKLANGDEVFDEKCFSVEEIVLPDPPVALNWTLLNTSPTGIHGDIQVCWEPPPSADVRKGWITLEYELQYKEVNETKWIECLVCSLASCQRECPIVAFLLHA
;
A
#
# COMPACT_ATOMS: atom_id res chain seq x y z
N GLY A 1 7.45 4.95 24.04
CA GLY A 1 6.85 3.75 23.45
C GLY A 1 5.38 3.72 23.81
N HIS A 2 4.54 3.19 22.93
CA HIS A 2 3.14 2.90 23.25
C HIS A 2 3.07 1.61 24.09
N LEU A 3 2.35 1.67 25.20
CA LEU A 3 2.26 0.59 26.20
C LEU A 3 1.19 -0.46 25.86
N SER A 4 0.27 -0.16 24.95
CA SER A 4 -0.88 -1.00 24.57
C SER A 4 -0.88 -1.33 23.07
N PRO A 5 -1.58 -2.41 22.65
CA PRO A 5 -1.75 -2.73 21.24
C PRO A 5 -2.40 -1.60 20.44
N GLN A 6 -1.91 -1.36 19.22
CA GLN A 6 -2.42 -0.29 18.35
C GLN A 6 -2.47 -0.71 16.89
N ILE A 7 -3.52 -0.29 16.18
CA ILE A 7 -3.67 -0.52 14.76
C ILE A 7 -2.67 0.41 14.04
N ILE A 8 -1.66 -0.16 13.41
CA ILE A 8 -0.61 0.62 12.73
C ILE A 8 -1.03 1.03 11.33
N LYS A 9 -1.72 0.14 10.60
CA LYS A 9 -2.06 0.34 9.19
C LYS A 9 -3.22 -0.56 8.80
N CYS A 10 -4.14 -0.02 8.01
CA CYS A 10 -5.03 -0.81 7.16
C CYS A 10 -4.72 -0.46 5.69
N ARG A 11 -4.75 -1.45 4.80
CA ARG A 11 -4.32 -1.29 3.41
C ARG A 11 -5.16 -2.14 2.48
N SER A 12 -5.66 -1.53 1.41
CA SER A 12 -6.19 -2.23 0.23
C SER A 12 -5.22 -2.06 -0.96
N PRO A 13 -4.62 -3.12 -1.50
CA PRO A 13 -3.71 -3.00 -2.65
C PRO A 13 -4.46 -2.79 -3.98
N GLU A 14 -5.64 -3.37 -4.12
CA GLU A 14 -6.35 -3.43 -5.42
C GLU A 14 -7.82 -3.03 -5.35
N LEU A 15 -8.27 -2.44 -4.23
CA LEU A 15 -9.67 -2.09 -3.99
C LEU A 15 -10.63 -3.31 -3.99
N GLU A 16 -10.11 -4.53 -3.79
CA GLU A 16 -10.93 -5.75 -3.70
C GLU A 16 -10.76 -6.49 -2.38
N THR A 17 -9.55 -6.48 -1.82
CA THR A 17 -9.23 -7.03 -0.50
C THR A 17 -8.54 -5.98 0.35
N PHE A 18 -8.51 -6.18 1.66
CA PHE A 18 -7.70 -5.34 2.53
C PHE A 18 -7.20 -6.13 3.74
N SER A 19 -6.12 -5.66 4.34
CA SER A 19 -5.64 -6.15 5.63
C SER A 19 -5.46 -5.01 6.61
N CYS A 20 -5.58 -5.32 7.90
CA CYS A 20 -5.19 -4.44 8.99
C CYS A 20 -4.10 -5.10 9.82
N HIS A 21 -3.11 -4.33 10.23
CA HIS A 21 -1.99 -4.77 11.06
C HIS A 21 -1.94 -3.96 12.34
N TRP A 22 -1.47 -4.59 13.41
CA TRP A 22 -1.27 -3.94 14.70
C TRP A 22 0.10 -4.23 15.31
N SER A 23 0.52 -3.36 16.20
CA SER A 23 1.61 -3.62 17.13
C SER A 23 1.04 -4.17 18.43
N THR A 24 1.79 -5.03 19.11
CA THR A 24 1.44 -5.53 20.45
C THR A 24 1.96 -4.63 21.59
N GLY A 25 2.79 -3.62 21.29
CA GLY A 25 3.45 -2.78 22.29
C GLY A 25 4.44 -3.55 23.18
N ASP A 26 4.86 -2.97 24.31
CA ASP A 26 5.66 -3.65 25.34
C ASP A 26 4.83 -4.64 26.19
N PHE A 27 3.68 -5.09 25.67
CA PHE A 27 2.69 -5.96 26.31
C PHE A 27 3.18 -7.43 26.48
N HIS A 28 4.49 -7.65 26.47
CA HIS A 28 5.12 -8.94 26.75
C HIS A 28 5.38 -9.20 28.24
N SER A 29 5.10 -8.23 29.13
CA SER A 29 5.61 -8.24 30.51
C SER A 29 4.59 -8.58 31.62
N LEU A 30 3.33 -8.87 31.30
CA LEU A 30 2.33 -9.24 32.30
C LEU A 30 1.60 -10.52 31.86
N SER A 31 2.09 -11.66 32.36
CA SER A 31 1.36 -12.90 32.63
C SER A 31 0.19 -13.24 31.69
N ALA A 32 0.50 -14.01 30.64
CA ALA A 32 -0.38 -14.54 29.58
C ALA A 32 -0.80 -13.53 28.51
N PRO A 33 -0.52 -13.77 27.21
CA PRO A 33 -1.25 -13.08 26.17
C PRO A 33 -2.64 -13.70 26.16
N GLU A 34 -3.59 -13.12 26.90
CA GLU A 34 -4.95 -13.16 26.38
C GLU A 34 -4.87 -12.56 24.97
N ALA A 35 -5.19 -13.39 23.97
CA ALA A 35 -4.90 -13.09 22.58
C ALA A 35 -5.65 -11.81 22.18
N VAL A 36 -4.90 -10.77 21.80
CA VAL A 36 -5.50 -9.56 21.22
C VAL A 36 -6.26 -9.98 19.97
N GLN A 37 -7.56 -9.71 19.94
CA GLN A 37 -8.43 -10.01 18.81
C GLN A 37 -8.76 -8.73 18.05
N LEU A 38 -8.91 -8.87 16.73
CA LEU A 38 -9.47 -7.81 15.90
C LEU A 38 -10.95 -8.10 15.66
N LEU A 39 -11.79 -7.16 16.06
CA LEU A 39 -13.23 -7.16 15.78
C LEU A 39 -13.53 -6.12 14.71
N TYR A 40 -14.48 -6.39 13.82
CA TYR A 40 -14.91 -5.47 12.77
C TYR A 40 -16.43 -5.34 12.70
N MET A 41 -16.89 -4.24 12.11
CA MET A 41 -18.30 -3.92 11.93
C MET A 41 -18.49 -3.16 10.62
N LYS A 42 -19.59 -3.45 9.90
CA LYS A 42 -19.99 -2.73 8.67
C LYS A 42 -21.25 -1.90 8.93
N ARG A 43 -21.35 -0.64 8.50
CA ARG A 43 -22.61 0.16 8.58
C ARG A 43 -23.36 0.11 9.93
N LYS A 44 -22.65 0.04 11.06
CA LYS A 44 -23.23 -0.10 12.41
C LYS A 44 -24.02 -1.41 12.63
N ASP A 45 -23.62 -2.47 11.94
CA ASP A 45 -24.06 -3.86 12.19
C ASP A 45 -23.49 -4.39 13.52
N GLU A 46 -23.61 -5.68 13.79
CA GLU A 46 -22.96 -6.31 14.94
C GLU A 46 -21.44 -6.43 14.74
N TRP A 47 -20.68 -6.36 15.85
CA TRP A 47 -19.25 -6.64 15.86
C TRP A 47 -18.99 -8.12 15.58
N LYS A 48 -18.09 -8.39 14.64
CA LYS A 48 -17.72 -9.74 14.17
C LYS A 48 -16.23 -9.94 14.34
N GLU A 49 -15.82 -11.17 14.61
CA GLU A 49 -14.40 -11.52 14.71
C GLU A 49 -13.73 -11.53 13.34
N CYS A 50 -12.44 -11.15 13.32
CA CYS A 50 -11.59 -11.22 12.14
C CYS A 50 -11.77 -12.55 11.39
N PRO A 51 -12.01 -12.52 10.06
CA PRO A 51 -12.24 -13.73 9.30
C PRO A 51 -10.96 -14.56 9.05
N ASP A 52 -9.78 -13.93 9.10
CA ASP A 52 -8.51 -14.59 8.79
C ASP A 52 -7.30 -13.89 9.44
N TYR A 53 -6.68 -14.53 10.43
CA TYR A 53 -5.49 -14.05 11.14
C TYR A 53 -4.15 -14.50 10.51
N ILE A 54 -4.18 -15.27 9.41
CA ILE A 54 -3.01 -15.96 8.87
C ILE A 54 -2.54 -15.35 7.56
N THR A 55 -3.46 -15.06 6.64
CA THR A 55 -3.11 -14.72 5.25
C THR A 55 -2.24 -13.46 5.13
N ALA A 56 -2.44 -12.47 5.99
CA ALA A 56 -1.64 -11.24 6.01
C ALA A 56 -0.44 -11.28 6.98
N GLY A 57 -0.15 -12.45 7.60
CA GLY A 57 0.97 -12.64 8.52
C GLY A 57 0.65 -12.34 9.98
N GLU A 58 1.68 -12.24 10.82
CA GLU A 58 1.52 -12.02 12.26
C GLU A 58 0.88 -10.65 12.57
N ASN A 59 0.13 -10.61 13.68
CA ASN A 59 -0.57 -9.40 14.16
C ASN A 59 -1.35 -8.71 13.05
N SER A 60 -2.08 -9.50 12.27
CA SER A 60 -2.83 -9.02 11.13
C SER A 60 -4.21 -9.68 11.03
N CYS A 61 -5.10 -9.00 10.33
CA CYS A 61 -6.39 -9.52 9.92
C CYS A 61 -6.57 -9.27 8.43
N TYR A 62 -6.86 -10.33 7.67
CA TYR A 62 -7.07 -10.29 6.23
C TYR A 62 -8.55 -10.40 5.88
N PHE A 63 -9.03 -9.49 5.03
CA PHE A 63 -10.39 -9.47 4.51
C PHE A 63 -10.36 -9.76 3.02
N ASN A 64 -10.71 -10.99 2.65
CA ASN A 64 -10.82 -11.39 1.26
C ASN A 64 -11.99 -10.67 0.55
N THR A 65 -12.18 -10.96 -0.74
CA THR A 65 -13.22 -10.33 -1.57
C THR A 65 -14.65 -10.55 -1.06
N SER A 66 -14.93 -11.65 -0.37
CA SER A 66 -16.25 -11.94 0.22
C SER A 66 -16.53 -11.11 1.47
N TYR A 67 -15.48 -10.69 2.20
CA TYR A 67 -15.61 -9.86 3.39
C TYR A 67 -15.41 -8.36 3.09
N THR A 68 -14.95 -8.01 1.90
CA THR A 68 -14.71 -6.62 1.48
C THR A 68 -15.92 -6.03 0.76
N SER A 69 -16.21 -4.76 1.03
CA SER A 69 -17.35 -4.03 0.47
C SER A 69 -16.95 -2.57 0.30
N VAL A 70 -16.52 -2.21 -0.91
CA VAL A 70 -15.80 -0.96 -1.19
C VAL A 70 -16.52 0.30 -0.68
N TRP A 71 -17.82 0.39 -0.93
CA TRP A 71 -18.67 1.55 -0.63
C TRP A 71 -19.37 1.49 0.73
N ILE A 72 -18.86 0.67 1.64
CA ILE A 72 -19.43 0.44 2.96
C ILE A 72 -18.39 0.87 3.99
N PRO A 73 -18.72 1.78 4.92
CA PRO A 73 -17.80 2.13 5.98
C PRO A 73 -17.62 0.95 6.95
N TYR A 74 -16.37 0.72 7.33
CA TYR A 74 -15.94 -0.24 8.32
C TYR A 74 -15.52 0.48 9.59
N CYS A 75 -15.71 -0.17 10.72
CA CYS A 75 -14.98 0.11 11.94
C CYS A 75 -14.30 -1.19 12.38
N VAL A 76 -13.03 -1.09 12.78
CA VAL A 76 -12.25 -2.20 13.35
C VAL A 76 -11.74 -1.77 14.72
N LYS A 77 -11.67 -2.71 15.66
CA LYS A 77 -11.10 -2.47 16.99
C LYS A 77 -10.24 -3.63 17.44
N LEU A 78 -9.20 -3.31 18.18
CA LEU A 78 -8.41 -4.28 18.94
C LEU A 78 -9.01 -4.39 20.33
N ALA A 79 -9.32 -5.61 20.75
CA ALA A 79 -9.89 -5.87 22.05
C ALA A 79 -9.32 -7.13 22.68
N ASN A 80 -9.40 -7.17 24.00
CA ASN A 80 -9.24 -8.37 24.79
C ASN A 80 -10.41 -8.44 25.79
N GLY A 81 -11.36 -9.33 25.53
CA GLY A 81 -12.63 -9.36 26.27
C GLY A 81 -13.38 -8.02 26.15
N ASP A 82 -13.64 -7.38 27.29
CA ASP A 82 -14.33 -6.08 27.37
C ASP A 82 -13.38 -4.87 27.23
N GLU A 83 -12.06 -5.09 27.28
CA GLU A 83 -11.07 -4.02 27.14
C GLU A 83 -10.82 -3.72 25.65
N VAL A 84 -10.98 -2.45 25.27
CA VAL A 84 -10.69 -1.96 23.91
C VAL A 84 -9.40 -1.16 23.93
N PHE A 85 -8.44 -1.55 23.10
CA PHE A 85 -7.12 -0.91 23.04
C PHE A 85 -7.05 0.20 21.99
N ASP A 86 -7.67 -0.03 20.83
CA ASP A 86 -7.66 0.91 19.70
C ASP A 86 -8.88 0.65 18.81
N GLU A 87 -9.41 1.68 18.16
CA GLU A 87 -10.54 1.61 17.24
C GLU A 87 -10.31 2.58 16.06
N LYS A 88 -10.52 2.09 14.83
CA LYS A 88 -10.44 2.90 13.62
C LYS A 88 -11.61 2.62 12.70
N CYS A 89 -12.17 3.68 12.12
CA CYS A 89 -13.18 3.58 11.07
C CYS A 89 -12.65 4.17 9.77
N PHE A 90 -12.99 3.54 8.65
CA PHE A 90 -12.56 3.92 7.30
C PHE A 90 -13.52 3.34 6.26
N SER A 91 -13.51 3.89 5.04
CA SER A 91 -13.97 3.17 3.85
C SER A 91 -12.79 2.55 3.11
N VAL A 92 -13.04 1.52 2.29
CA VAL A 92 -11.95 0.78 1.60
C VAL A 92 -11.19 1.71 0.65
N GLU A 93 -11.88 2.67 0.04
CA GLU A 93 -11.31 3.69 -0.85
C GLU A 93 -10.27 4.61 -0.17
N GLU A 94 -10.42 4.88 1.14
CA GLU A 94 -9.52 5.74 1.91
C GLU A 94 -8.21 5.04 2.27
N ILE A 95 -8.20 3.70 2.28
CA ILE A 95 -7.05 2.87 2.64
C ILE A 95 -6.38 2.22 1.41
N VAL A 96 -6.73 2.67 0.21
CA VAL A 96 -6.11 2.19 -1.03
C VAL A 96 -4.68 2.66 -1.09
N LEU A 97 -3.75 1.70 -1.12
CA LEU A 97 -2.35 1.94 -1.39
C LEU A 97 -1.88 0.83 -2.32
N PRO A 98 -1.83 1.08 -3.64
CA PRO A 98 -1.53 0.05 -4.63
C PRO A 98 -0.18 -0.62 -4.43
N ASP A 99 -0.04 -1.83 -4.95
CA ASP A 99 1.27 -2.46 -5.08
C ASP A 99 2.13 -1.68 -6.11
N PRO A 100 3.47 -1.69 -5.95
CA PRO A 100 4.34 -0.98 -6.87
C PRO A 100 4.27 -1.56 -8.30
N PRO A 101 4.57 -0.75 -9.33
CA PRO A 101 4.67 -1.25 -10.70
C PRO A 101 5.80 -2.28 -10.83
N VAL A 102 5.70 -3.13 -11.84
CA VAL A 102 6.65 -4.21 -12.09
C VAL A 102 7.30 -4.06 -13.47
N ALA A 103 8.30 -4.90 -13.74
CA ALA A 103 8.98 -4.96 -15.04
C ALA A 103 9.57 -3.60 -15.50
N LEU A 104 10.15 -2.84 -14.57
CA LEU A 104 10.81 -1.57 -14.87
C LEU A 104 11.94 -1.79 -15.89
N ASN A 105 11.89 -1.04 -16.99
CA ASN A 105 12.88 -1.10 -18.05
C ASN A 105 13.12 0.30 -18.64
N TRP A 106 14.22 0.45 -19.38
CA TRP A 106 14.55 1.71 -20.04
C TRP A 106 15.19 1.48 -21.41
N THR A 107 15.04 2.46 -22.29
CA THR A 107 15.68 2.48 -23.60
C THR A 107 16.29 3.86 -23.86
N LEU A 108 17.45 3.89 -24.51
CA LEU A 108 18.07 5.14 -24.94
C LEU A 108 17.34 5.67 -26.17
N LEU A 109 16.84 6.90 -26.09
CA LEU A 109 16.14 7.56 -27.18
C LEU A 109 17.10 8.39 -28.02
N ASN A 110 17.88 9.25 -27.38
CA ASN A 110 18.78 10.18 -28.05
C ASN A 110 20.01 10.48 -27.20
N THR A 111 21.06 10.97 -27.86
CA THR A 111 22.28 11.45 -27.21
C THR A 111 22.56 12.86 -27.68
N SER A 112 23.01 13.71 -26.77
CA SER A 112 23.44 15.05 -27.12
C SER A 112 24.58 15.00 -28.15
N PRO A 113 24.74 16.03 -29.00
CA PRO A 113 25.86 16.10 -29.95
C PRO A 113 27.24 16.02 -29.28
N THR A 114 27.31 16.40 -28.00
CA THR A 114 28.52 16.32 -27.17
C THR A 114 28.74 14.95 -26.52
N GLY A 115 27.74 14.05 -26.56
CA GLY A 115 27.77 12.75 -25.89
C GLY A 115 27.70 12.82 -24.36
N ILE A 116 27.50 14.00 -23.79
CA ILE A 116 27.48 14.25 -22.34
C ILE A 116 26.11 13.94 -21.74
N HIS A 117 25.04 14.13 -22.51
CA HIS A 117 23.67 13.90 -22.07
C HIS A 117 22.98 12.88 -22.97
N GLY A 118 22.04 12.15 -22.42
CA GLY A 118 21.17 11.24 -23.16
C GLY A 118 19.76 11.31 -22.62
N ASP A 119 18.81 11.15 -23.52
CA ASP A 119 17.40 11.04 -23.20
C ASP A 119 17.03 9.57 -23.18
N ILE A 120 16.29 9.15 -22.15
CA ILE A 120 15.81 7.78 -22.04
C ILE A 120 14.30 7.74 -21.94
N GLN A 121 13.73 6.62 -22.39
CA GLN A 121 12.36 6.27 -22.13
C GLN A 121 12.33 5.19 -21.06
N VAL A 122 11.62 5.46 -19.98
CA VAL A 122 11.36 4.48 -18.91
C VAL A 122 9.98 3.88 -19.12
N CYS A 123 9.88 2.56 -18.99
CA CYS A 123 8.65 1.79 -19.16
C CYS A 123 8.45 0.83 -17.97
N TRP A 124 7.20 0.53 -17.65
CA TRP A 124 6.82 -0.40 -16.59
C TRP A 124 5.46 -1.03 -16.90
N GLU A 125 5.13 -2.07 -16.14
CA GLU A 125 3.83 -2.72 -16.16
C GLU A 125 3.06 -2.42 -14.86
N PRO A 126 1.71 -2.38 -14.90
CA PRO A 126 0.90 -2.24 -13.68
C PRO A 126 1.11 -3.44 -12.74
N PRO A 127 0.88 -3.27 -11.42
CA PRO A 127 0.95 -4.36 -10.47
C PRO A 127 0.00 -5.50 -10.88
N PRO A 128 0.44 -6.77 -10.84
CA PRO A 128 -0.40 -7.91 -11.23
C PRO A 128 -1.69 -8.06 -10.41
N SER A 129 -1.73 -7.51 -9.19
CA SER A 129 -2.91 -7.48 -8.32
C SER A 129 -4.00 -6.51 -8.81
N ALA A 130 -3.66 -5.50 -9.62
CA ALA A 130 -4.63 -4.49 -10.04
C ALA A 130 -5.32 -4.83 -11.37
N ASP A 131 -6.66 -4.90 -11.37
CA ASP A 131 -7.45 -5.08 -12.60
C ASP A 131 -7.66 -3.76 -13.36
N VAL A 132 -6.56 -3.20 -13.87
CA VAL A 132 -6.57 -1.97 -14.67
C VAL A 132 -7.23 -2.21 -16.04
N ARG A 133 -7.04 -3.39 -16.63
CA ARG A 133 -7.51 -3.70 -18.00
C ARG A 133 -9.03 -3.75 -18.10
N LYS A 134 -9.71 -4.20 -17.05
CA LYS A 134 -11.18 -4.20 -17.00
C LYS A 134 -11.75 -2.90 -16.42
N GLY A 135 -10.91 -1.93 -16.07
CA GLY A 135 -11.31 -0.62 -15.59
C GLY A 135 -11.79 -0.61 -14.13
N TRP A 136 -11.41 -1.61 -13.32
CA TRP A 136 -11.77 -1.64 -11.89
C TRP A 136 -11.05 -0.55 -11.10
N ILE A 137 -9.76 -0.34 -11.40
CA ILE A 137 -8.92 0.67 -10.78
C ILE A 137 -8.14 1.43 -11.85
N THR A 138 -8.02 2.75 -11.66
CA THR A 138 -7.14 3.60 -12.46
C THR A 138 -5.94 3.97 -11.60
N LEU A 139 -4.73 3.76 -12.13
CA LEU A 139 -3.48 4.03 -11.42
C LEU A 139 -2.80 5.26 -12.01
N GLU A 140 -2.29 6.10 -11.12
CA GLU A 140 -1.38 7.20 -11.42
C GLU A 140 0.02 6.82 -10.92
N TYR A 141 1.05 7.12 -11.71
CA TYR A 141 2.42 6.77 -11.40
C TYR A 141 3.28 8.02 -11.22
N GLU A 142 4.02 8.05 -10.12
CA GLU A 142 5.07 9.04 -9.87
C GLU A 142 6.44 8.40 -10.13
N LEU A 143 7.21 8.97 -11.06
CA LEU A 143 8.56 8.49 -11.36
C LEU A 143 9.57 9.37 -10.64
N GLN A 144 10.43 8.74 -9.83
CA GLN A 144 11.53 9.42 -9.15
C GLN A 144 12.88 8.92 -9.67
N TYR A 145 13.85 9.82 -9.75
CA TYR A 145 15.21 9.51 -10.18
C TYR A 145 16.25 10.35 -9.46
N LYS A 146 17.50 9.89 -9.45
CA LYS A 146 18.66 10.63 -8.95
C LYS A 146 19.93 9.98 -9.45
N GLU A 147 21.04 10.73 -9.39
CA GLU A 147 22.35 10.09 -9.49
C GLU A 147 22.55 9.14 -8.29
N VAL A 148 23.26 8.02 -8.52
CA VAL A 148 23.51 7.02 -7.48
C VAL A 148 24.15 7.64 -6.22
N ASN A 149 25.05 8.60 -6.41
CA ASN A 149 25.80 9.26 -5.35
C ASN A 149 25.04 10.40 -4.65
N GLU A 150 23.90 10.83 -5.19
CA GLU A 150 23.09 11.88 -4.58
C GLU A 150 22.10 11.32 -3.57
N THR A 151 21.66 12.17 -2.64
CA THR A 151 20.68 11.79 -1.60
C THR A 151 19.27 12.31 -1.89
N LYS A 152 19.14 13.28 -2.80
CA LYS A 152 17.85 13.90 -3.14
C LYS A 152 17.29 13.29 -4.41
N TRP A 153 16.00 13.00 -4.38
CA TRP A 153 15.26 12.52 -5.55
C TRP A 153 14.71 13.69 -6.34
N ILE A 154 14.64 13.50 -7.66
CA ILE A 154 13.97 14.37 -8.61
C ILE A 154 12.70 13.66 -9.06
N GLU A 155 11.57 14.36 -8.93
CA GLU A 155 10.23 13.84 -9.25
C GLU A 155 9.84 14.27 -10.68
N CYS A 156 9.58 13.32 -11.57
CA CYS A 156 8.90 13.58 -12.85
C CYS A 156 7.37 13.51 -12.61
N LEU A 157 6.64 14.54 -13.05
CA LEU A 157 5.17 14.63 -12.87
C LEU A 157 4.42 13.47 -13.57
N VAL A 158 3.37 12.99 -12.90
CA VAL A 158 2.44 11.89 -13.21
C VAL A 158 2.44 11.40 -14.67
N CYS A 159 2.90 10.16 -14.90
CA CYS A 159 2.75 9.48 -16.20
C CYS A 159 1.51 8.55 -16.18
N SER A 160 0.56 8.78 -17.08
CA SER A 160 -0.57 7.87 -17.32
C SER A 160 -0.22 6.86 -18.42
N LEU A 161 -0.79 5.66 -18.34
CA LEU A 161 -0.55 4.48 -19.20
C LEU A 161 -0.66 4.72 -20.73
N ALA A 162 -0.99 5.91 -21.20
CA ALA A 162 -1.11 6.26 -22.62
C ALA A 162 0.04 7.14 -23.15
N SER A 163 0.83 7.82 -22.32
CA SER A 163 1.95 8.67 -22.77
C SER A 163 2.75 9.20 -21.58
N CYS A 164 4.00 8.78 -21.46
CA CYS A 164 5.00 9.56 -20.71
C CYS A 164 5.53 10.62 -21.69
N GLN A 165 4.73 11.65 -21.95
CA GLN A 165 5.11 12.79 -22.80
C GLN A 165 5.76 13.86 -21.93
N ARG A 166 6.97 13.60 -21.47
CA ARG A 166 7.97 14.64 -21.20
C ARG A 166 9.35 13.99 -21.22
N GLU A 167 10.21 14.56 -22.05
CA GLU A 167 11.65 14.30 -22.09
C GLU A 167 12.21 14.42 -20.65
N CYS A 168 12.55 13.31 -19.99
CA CYS A 168 13.32 13.35 -18.73
C CYS A 168 14.81 13.14 -19.12
N PRO A 169 15.66 14.19 -19.13
CA PRO A 169 17.09 14.07 -19.43
C PRO A 169 17.82 13.55 -18.20
N ILE A 170 18.29 12.29 -18.19
CA ILE A 170 18.85 11.70 -16.95
C ILE A 170 20.01 10.73 -17.20
N VAL A 171 21.09 11.00 -16.46
CA VAL A 171 22.25 10.14 -16.20
C VAL A 171 21.95 9.22 -15.00
N ALA A 172 21.88 7.91 -15.26
CA ALA A 172 21.89 6.78 -14.31
C ALA A 172 20.70 6.63 -13.31
N PHE A 173 20.27 5.37 -13.09
CA PHE A 173 19.14 5.02 -12.22
C PHE A 173 19.48 3.88 -11.24
N LEU A 174 18.94 4.01 -10.03
CA LEU A 174 18.53 2.94 -9.12
C LEU A 174 17.15 3.37 -8.59
N LEU A 175 16.08 2.58 -8.79
CA LEU A 175 14.78 2.78 -8.12
C LEU A 175 14.60 1.71 -7.04
N HIS A 176 14.14 2.14 -5.86
CA HIS A 176 13.48 1.27 -4.90
C HIS A 176 12.01 1.69 -4.80
N ALA A 177 11.15 0.68 -4.68
CA ALA A 177 9.74 0.81 -4.33
C ALA A 177 9.57 0.94 -2.81
#